data_AF-A0A7D4TSF9-F1
#
_entry.id   AF-A0A7D4TSF9-F1
#
_cell.length_a   1.000
_cell.length_b   1.000
_cell.length_c   1.000
_cell.angle_alpha   90.00
_cell.angle_beta   90.00
_cell.angle_gamma   90.00
#
_symmetry.space_group_name_H-M   'P 1'
#
loop_
_entity.id
_entity.type
_entity.pdbx_description
1 polymer ?
#
loop_
_entity_poly.entity_id
_entity_poly.type
_entity_poly.pdbx_seq_one_letter_code
_entity_poly.pdbx_strand_id
1 'polypeptide(L)'
;MNIRAPLAGLLFLFALSSCVFQQPEMATAIKKPSKNLIAEKKHLVKTTHDTLCIAAVGDIMLGTSYPNNSTLPPDSALHSFDAALTDLQQADITIGNLEGVLLDGGAPASFKMHLKSTAYLFRMPSVYSGIFKNAGFNLLSLANNHIGDFGDRGRLNTMRVLDSIGIAYAGQISRPDTVITISGVKYGFCSFAPNAQTLPITDLKFVKQEVRSLKSRCDVVIVSFHGGGEGPTFEHVPRQMETYMGARRGNVYEFAHTAINAGADLVLGNGPHVNRAVELYNGRLIAYSLGNFCTYKCVSVEGVSGLAPLLKVYLNKKGEFLSARIIPFKQTHADGLTRDSTFRVIDKIKQLTDADFPASGLTITLDGVITPLPQQVGVAAGIQ
;
A
#
# COMPACT_ATOMS: atom_id res chain seq x y z
N MET A 1 -20.52 -33.23 69.76
CA MET A 1 -20.18 -31.82 69.48
C MET A 1 -20.15 -31.69 67.96
N ASN A 2 -21.24 -31.29 67.27
CA ASN A 2 -21.77 -29.92 67.09
C ASN A 2 -20.62 -28.94 66.81
N ILE A 3 -20.53 -28.19 65.71
CA ILE A 3 -21.56 -27.35 65.04
C ILE A 3 -21.26 -27.19 63.53
N ARG A 4 -22.34 -27.05 62.73
CA ARG A 4 -22.40 -26.74 61.29
C ARG A 4 -22.75 -25.26 61.03
N ALA A 5 -22.44 -24.82 59.79
CA ALA A 5 -23.13 -23.84 58.92
C ALA A 5 -22.64 -22.36 58.93
N PRO A 6 -22.96 -21.53 57.90
CA PRO A 6 -23.62 -21.81 56.60
C PRO A 6 -22.98 -21.18 55.33
N LEU A 7 -23.44 -21.68 54.17
CA LEU A 7 -23.42 -21.07 52.83
C LEU A 7 -24.63 -20.13 52.68
N ALA A 8 -24.47 -18.97 52.03
CA ALA A 8 -25.58 -18.08 51.64
C ALA A 8 -25.71 -18.02 50.12
N GLY A 9 -26.88 -18.44 49.61
CA GLY A 9 -27.30 -18.25 48.22
C GLY A 9 -28.25 -17.05 48.11
N LEU A 10 -28.18 -16.32 47.00
CA LEU A 10 -29.04 -15.18 46.69
C LEU A 10 -30.00 -15.57 45.55
N LEU A 11 -31.28 -15.74 45.87
CA LEU A 11 -32.40 -15.77 44.91
C LEU A 11 -32.96 -14.35 44.77
N PHE A 12 -33.14 -13.88 43.53
CA PHE A 12 -33.95 -12.69 43.24
C PHE A 12 -35.30 -13.12 42.65
N LEU A 13 -36.38 -12.80 43.38
CA LEU A 13 -37.78 -12.96 42.98
C LEU A 13 -38.22 -11.82 42.05
N PHE A 14 -38.88 -12.18 40.95
CA PHE A 14 -39.68 -11.28 40.12
C PHE A 14 -41.04 -11.02 40.77
N ALA A 15 -41.43 -9.74 40.90
CA ALA A 15 -42.80 -9.34 41.24
C ALA A 15 -43.41 -8.57 40.06
N LEU A 16 -44.44 -9.14 39.47
CA LEU A 16 -45.36 -8.50 38.53
C LEU A 16 -46.43 -7.77 39.34
N SER A 17 -46.65 -6.49 39.06
CA SER A 17 -47.87 -5.77 39.46
C SER A 17 -48.37 -4.94 38.29
N SER A 18 -49.54 -5.32 37.80
CA SER A 18 -50.34 -4.65 36.80
C SER A 18 -51.33 -3.70 37.47
N CYS A 19 -51.44 -2.46 36.98
CA CYS A 19 -52.64 -1.65 37.20
C CYS A 19 -52.91 -0.76 35.99
N VAL A 20 -54.17 -0.80 35.55
CA VAL A 20 -54.77 -0.13 34.40
C VAL A 20 -55.27 1.25 34.81
N PHE A 21 -55.06 2.28 33.99
CA PHE A 21 -55.86 3.51 34.00
C PHE A 21 -55.98 4.07 32.57
N GLN A 22 -57.17 4.54 32.21
CA GLN A 22 -57.61 4.85 30.85
C GLN A 22 -57.94 6.36 30.70
N GLN A 23 -57.17 7.05 29.83
CA GLN A 23 -57.48 8.16 28.88
C GLN A 23 -58.03 9.54 29.36
N PRO A 24 -57.68 10.69 28.71
CA PRO A 24 -58.05 11.02 27.32
C PRO A 24 -57.02 11.77 26.44
N GLU A 25 -57.39 11.89 25.16
CA GLU A 25 -56.69 12.42 24.00
C GLU A 25 -56.20 13.88 24.10
N MET A 26 -55.03 14.17 23.52
CA MET A 26 -54.79 15.43 22.82
C MET A 26 -54.07 15.15 21.50
N ALA A 27 -54.83 15.29 20.42
CA ALA A 27 -54.33 15.31 19.06
C ALA A 27 -53.40 16.51 18.87
N THR A 28 -52.11 16.26 18.62
CA THR A 28 -51.23 17.22 17.96
C THR A 28 -50.58 16.53 16.77
N ALA A 29 -50.84 17.09 15.59
CA ALA A 29 -50.43 16.56 14.30
C ALA A 29 -48.90 16.43 14.23
N ILE A 30 -48.41 15.19 14.20
CA ILE A 30 -47.02 14.88 13.83
C ILE A 30 -46.91 15.13 12.32
N LYS A 31 -46.46 16.32 11.93
CA LYS A 31 -45.89 16.54 10.59
C LYS A 31 -44.68 15.61 10.46
N LYS A 32 -44.79 14.63 9.56
CA LYS A 32 -43.65 13.82 9.10
C LYS A 32 -42.48 14.77 8.77
N PRO A 33 -41.24 14.52 9.23
CA PRO A 33 -40.10 15.30 8.79
C PRO A 33 -39.98 15.15 7.27
N SER A 34 -39.98 16.29 6.58
CA SER A 34 -39.82 16.33 5.13
C SER A 34 -38.46 15.72 4.78
N LYS A 35 -38.48 14.71 3.92
CA LYS A 35 -37.31 14.30 3.14
C LYS A 35 -36.83 15.51 2.34
N ASN A 36 -35.79 16.20 2.82
CA ASN A 36 -34.76 16.88 2.02
C ASN A 36 -33.85 17.72 2.92
N LEU A 37 -32.57 17.79 2.52
CA LEU A 37 -31.40 18.42 3.16
C LEU A 37 -30.76 17.43 4.17
N ILE A 38 -29.75 16.63 3.81
CA ILE A 38 -28.49 17.01 3.17
C ILE A 38 -28.16 15.95 2.11
N ALA A 39 -28.16 16.34 0.84
CA ALA A 39 -27.52 15.54 -0.19
C ALA A 39 -26.01 15.63 0.06
N GLU A 40 -25.40 14.56 0.55
CA GLU A 40 -23.96 14.37 0.50
C GLU A 40 -23.51 14.59 -0.94
N LYS A 41 -22.84 15.71 -1.21
CA LYS A 41 -22.05 15.85 -2.42
C LYS A 41 -20.87 14.88 -2.28
N LYS A 42 -21.11 13.61 -2.65
CA LYS A 42 -20.03 12.73 -3.08
C LYS A 42 -19.31 13.47 -4.19
N HIS A 43 -18.14 14.01 -3.89
CA HIS A 43 -17.22 14.51 -4.90
C HIS A 43 -16.66 13.28 -5.63
N LEU A 44 -17.52 12.62 -6.38
CA LEU A 44 -17.11 11.64 -7.39
C LEU A 44 -16.41 12.47 -8.45
N VAL A 45 -15.09 12.42 -8.45
CA VAL A 45 -14.31 12.80 -9.63
C VAL A 45 -14.91 11.98 -10.76
N LYS A 46 -15.62 12.66 -11.67
CA LYS A 46 -16.26 12.03 -12.81
C LYS A 46 -15.10 11.50 -13.66
N THR A 47 -14.88 10.19 -13.65
CA THR A 47 -13.88 9.53 -14.50
C THR A 47 -14.30 9.78 -15.94
N THR A 48 -13.66 10.75 -16.58
CA THR A 48 -13.76 10.92 -18.03
C THR A 48 -12.96 9.80 -18.67
N HIS A 49 -13.22 9.48 -19.94
CA HIS A 49 -12.45 8.47 -20.71
C HIS A 49 -10.95 8.81 -20.87
N ASP A 50 -10.48 9.92 -20.29
CA ASP A 50 -9.10 10.39 -20.33
C ASP A 50 -8.37 10.28 -18.98
N THR A 51 -9.03 9.72 -17.96
CA THR A 51 -8.46 9.51 -16.62
C THR A 51 -8.14 8.04 -16.40
N LEU A 52 -6.90 7.76 -16.00
CA LEU A 52 -6.42 6.44 -15.56
C LEU A 52 -6.54 6.33 -14.04
N CYS A 53 -7.05 5.21 -13.55
CA CYS A 53 -7.03 4.84 -12.14
C CYS A 53 -5.93 3.79 -11.87
N ILE A 54 -4.98 4.13 -11.00
CA ILE A 54 -3.96 3.20 -10.51
C ILE A 54 -4.29 2.88 -9.04
N ALA A 55 -4.56 1.63 -8.70
CA ALA A 55 -4.61 1.16 -7.31
C ALA A 55 -3.21 0.67 -6.90
N ALA A 56 -2.53 1.47 -6.07
CA ALA A 56 -1.22 1.13 -5.52
C ALA A 56 -1.34 0.66 -4.08
N VAL A 57 -0.64 -0.43 -3.75
CA VAL A 57 -0.55 -0.96 -2.39
C VAL A 57 0.89 -1.20 -1.96
N GLY A 58 1.04 -1.39 -0.65
CA GLY A 58 2.28 -1.72 0.02
C GLY A 58 2.87 -3.10 -0.28
N ASP A 59 3.68 -3.57 0.67
CA ASP A 59 4.34 -4.88 0.62
C ASP A 59 3.33 -6.02 0.75
N ILE A 60 3.50 -7.05 -0.08
CA ILE A 60 2.65 -8.24 -0.13
C ILE A 60 3.53 -9.48 0.10
N MET A 61 3.23 -10.21 1.17
CA MET A 61 3.90 -11.46 1.54
C MET A 61 2.88 -12.37 2.22
N LEU A 62 2.19 -13.20 1.44
CA LEU A 62 1.04 -13.98 1.92
C LEU A 62 1.41 -15.11 2.90
N GLY A 63 2.68 -15.23 3.26
CA GLY A 63 3.22 -16.28 4.11
C GLY A 63 4.42 -16.97 3.46
N THR A 64 5.23 -17.64 4.26
CA THR A 64 6.40 -18.37 3.79
C THR A 64 6.29 -19.87 4.07
N SER A 65 6.74 -20.67 3.11
CA SER A 65 6.86 -22.14 3.19
C SER A 65 8.26 -22.58 3.66
N TYR A 66 9.04 -21.66 4.22
CA TYR A 66 10.39 -21.90 4.73
C TYR A 66 10.53 -21.48 6.19
N PRO A 67 11.22 -22.26 7.05
CA PRO A 67 11.82 -23.57 6.77
C PRO A 67 10.79 -24.70 6.62
N ASN A 68 9.53 -24.44 6.96
CA ASN A 68 8.40 -25.35 6.83
C ASN A 68 7.10 -24.54 6.61
N ASN A 69 5.96 -25.23 6.51
CA ASN A 69 4.68 -24.62 6.16
C ASN A 69 3.93 -23.97 7.34
N SER A 70 4.51 -23.90 8.55
CA SER A 70 3.81 -23.38 9.75
C SER A 70 3.46 -21.88 9.68
N THR A 71 4.11 -21.16 8.78
CA THR A 71 3.95 -19.72 8.53
C THR A 71 3.12 -19.42 7.28
N LEU A 72 2.47 -20.42 6.70
CA LEU A 72 1.44 -20.22 5.67
C LEU A 72 0.06 -20.03 6.31
N PRO A 73 -0.84 -19.26 5.70
CA PRO A 73 -2.23 -19.17 6.12
C PRO A 73 -2.94 -20.53 6.00
N PRO A 74 -3.82 -20.88 6.95
CA PRO A 74 -4.49 -22.19 6.99
C PRO A 74 -5.42 -22.43 5.78
N ASP A 75 -5.95 -21.37 5.17
CA ASP A 75 -6.81 -21.41 3.99
C ASP A 75 -6.01 -21.35 2.67
N SER A 76 -4.68 -21.54 2.74
CA SER A 76 -3.78 -21.33 1.60
C SER A 76 -3.89 -19.93 0.98
N ALA A 77 -4.13 -18.92 1.83
CA ALA A 77 -4.19 -17.51 1.48
C ALA A 77 -5.35 -17.11 0.54
N LEU A 78 -6.31 -18.01 0.30
CA LEU A 78 -7.38 -17.84 -0.68
C LEU A 78 -8.19 -16.56 -0.46
N HIS A 79 -8.42 -16.17 0.81
CA HIS A 79 -9.26 -15.03 1.19
C HIS A 79 -8.47 -13.77 1.56
N SER A 80 -7.16 -13.73 1.25
CA SER A 80 -6.26 -12.66 1.71
C SER A 80 -6.65 -11.24 1.27
N PHE A 81 -7.41 -11.11 0.17
CA PHE A 81 -7.77 -9.82 -0.42
C PHE A 81 -9.27 -9.52 -0.40
N ASP A 82 -10.11 -10.36 0.20
CA ASP A 82 -11.58 -10.25 0.12
C ASP A 82 -12.09 -8.87 0.55
N ALA A 83 -11.54 -8.29 1.62
CA ALA A 83 -11.91 -6.96 2.10
C ALA A 83 -11.63 -5.83 1.09
N ALA A 84 -10.59 -6.00 0.27
CA ALA A 84 -10.10 -5.00 -0.69
C ALA A 84 -10.43 -5.34 -2.15
N LEU A 85 -11.04 -6.50 -2.42
CA LEU A 85 -11.20 -7.06 -3.76
C LEU A 85 -11.83 -6.08 -4.74
N THR A 86 -12.97 -5.49 -4.36
CA THR A 86 -13.66 -4.49 -5.18
C THR A 86 -12.79 -3.27 -5.49
N ASP A 87 -11.98 -2.82 -4.52
CA ASP A 87 -11.15 -1.64 -4.73
C ASP A 87 -9.97 -1.91 -5.64
N LEU A 88 -9.39 -3.09 -5.54
CA LEU A 88 -8.30 -3.56 -6.39
C LEU A 88 -8.78 -3.82 -7.83
N GLN A 89 -9.94 -4.44 -8.01
CA GLN A 89 -10.45 -4.80 -9.35
C GLN A 89 -11.01 -3.62 -10.15
N GLN A 90 -11.35 -2.51 -9.48
CA GLN A 90 -11.91 -1.31 -10.14
C GLN A 90 -10.86 -0.37 -10.74
N ALA A 91 -9.57 -0.68 -10.62
CA ALA A 91 -8.50 0.11 -11.20
C ALA A 91 -8.06 -0.44 -12.56
N ASP A 92 -7.54 0.43 -13.41
CA ASP A 92 -6.96 0.05 -14.70
C ASP A 92 -5.60 -0.65 -14.50
N ILE A 93 -4.82 -0.15 -13.54
CA ILE A 93 -3.56 -0.74 -13.09
C ILE A 93 -3.67 -1.01 -11.59
N THR A 94 -3.38 -2.25 -11.19
CA THR A 94 -3.28 -2.62 -9.79
C THR A 94 -1.88 -3.12 -9.52
N ILE A 95 -1.17 -2.38 -8.68
CA ILE A 95 0.26 -2.52 -8.42
C ILE A 95 0.56 -2.70 -6.94
N GLY A 96 1.50 -3.59 -6.64
CA GLY A 96 2.09 -3.76 -5.31
C GLY A 96 3.54 -4.23 -5.37
N ASN A 97 4.19 -4.31 -4.22
CA ASN A 97 5.52 -4.91 -4.09
C ASN A 97 5.40 -6.37 -3.65
N LEU A 98 5.89 -7.30 -4.49
CA LEU A 98 5.91 -8.73 -4.18
C LEU A 98 7.15 -9.04 -3.33
N GLU A 99 6.97 -9.03 -2.02
CA GLU A 99 8.04 -9.13 -1.03
C GLU A 99 8.46 -10.61 -0.84
N GLY A 100 9.27 -11.12 -1.76
CA GLY A 100 9.77 -12.49 -1.73
C GLY A 100 9.84 -13.15 -3.09
N VAL A 101 9.87 -14.48 -3.09
CA VAL A 101 9.84 -15.30 -4.31
C VAL A 101 8.61 -16.20 -4.35
N LEU A 102 8.11 -16.45 -5.56
CA LEU A 102 7.18 -17.53 -5.85
C LEU A 102 8.00 -18.76 -6.23
N LEU A 103 8.05 -19.77 -5.37
CA LEU A 103 8.88 -20.96 -5.57
C LEU A 103 8.38 -22.15 -4.75
N ASP A 104 8.30 -23.32 -5.39
CA ASP A 104 7.98 -24.58 -4.71
C ASP A 104 9.27 -25.33 -4.36
N GLY A 105 9.67 -25.27 -3.09
CA GLY A 105 10.86 -25.95 -2.56
C GLY A 105 12.21 -25.27 -2.89
N GLY A 106 13.30 -26.02 -2.76
CA GLY A 106 14.67 -25.53 -2.97
C GLY A 106 15.36 -24.98 -1.71
N ALA A 107 16.69 -24.99 -1.71
CA ALA A 107 17.48 -24.43 -0.62
C ALA A 107 17.55 -22.89 -0.73
N PRO A 108 17.67 -22.17 0.39
CA PRO A 108 18.03 -20.75 0.39
C PRO A 108 19.32 -20.47 -0.37
N ALA A 109 19.50 -19.22 -0.79
CA ALA A 109 20.78 -18.79 -1.32
C ALA A 109 21.88 -18.91 -0.24
N SER A 110 23.05 -19.42 -0.62
CA SER A 110 24.15 -19.68 0.32
C SER A 110 24.54 -18.43 1.13
N PHE A 111 24.60 -17.25 0.49
CA PHE A 111 24.94 -15.99 1.16
C PHE A 111 23.96 -15.59 2.27
N LYS A 112 22.71 -16.06 2.22
CA LYS A 112 21.71 -15.82 3.29
C LYS A 112 21.95 -16.72 4.51
N MET A 113 22.62 -17.86 4.34
CA MET A 113 22.94 -18.81 5.41
C MET A 113 24.19 -18.43 6.21
N HIS A 114 25.00 -17.50 5.70
CA HIS A 114 26.19 -16.99 6.38
C HIS A 114 25.93 -15.68 7.15
N LEU A 115 24.67 -15.24 7.24
CA LEU A 115 24.29 -14.07 8.03
C LEU A 115 24.34 -14.40 9.54
N LYS A 116 24.82 -13.45 10.34
CA LYS A 116 24.94 -13.60 11.81
C LYS A 116 23.57 -13.63 12.52
N SER A 117 22.53 -13.10 11.90
CA SER A 117 21.16 -13.10 12.39
C SER A 117 20.33 -14.17 11.67
N THR A 118 19.30 -14.71 12.34
CA THR A 118 18.30 -15.56 11.70
C THR A 118 17.73 -14.85 10.48
N ALA A 119 17.86 -15.46 9.30
CA ALA A 119 17.33 -14.90 8.07
C ALA A 119 15.82 -15.18 8.00
N TYR A 120 15.00 -14.13 7.96
CA TYR A 120 13.62 -14.22 7.51
C TYR A 120 13.63 -14.40 6.00
N LEU A 121 13.23 -15.58 5.52
CA LEU A 121 13.26 -15.93 4.10
C LEU A 121 11.84 -16.13 3.58
N PHE A 122 11.49 -15.42 2.52
CA PHE A 122 10.13 -15.37 1.99
C PHE A 122 9.99 -16.22 0.72
N ARG A 123 9.52 -17.45 0.92
CA ARG A 123 9.16 -18.39 -0.15
C ARG A 123 7.65 -18.64 -0.16
N MET A 124 6.95 -17.88 -0.97
CA MET A 124 5.53 -18.11 -1.24
C MET A 124 5.37 -19.30 -2.21
N PRO A 125 4.41 -20.23 -1.97
CA PRO A 125 4.05 -21.24 -2.95
C PRO A 125 3.71 -20.62 -4.31
N SER A 126 4.15 -21.22 -5.42
CA SER A 126 3.94 -20.63 -6.76
C SER A 126 2.46 -20.45 -7.10
N VAL A 127 1.58 -21.28 -6.50
CA VAL A 127 0.13 -21.21 -6.68
C VAL A 127 -0.48 -19.90 -6.16
N TYR A 128 0.19 -19.19 -5.25
CA TYR A 128 -0.27 -17.88 -4.75
C TYR A 128 -0.28 -16.79 -5.84
N SER A 129 0.41 -17.02 -6.96
CA SER A 129 0.31 -16.15 -8.13
C SER A 129 -1.12 -16.00 -8.65
N GLY A 130 -1.94 -17.06 -8.59
CA GLY A 130 -3.35 -17.03 -8.96
C GLY A 130 -4.18 -16.14 -8.02
N ILE A 131 -3.80 -16.06 -6.74
CA ILE A 131 -4.47 -15.21 -5.74
C ILE A 131 -4.25 -13.74 -6.09
N PHE A 132 -3.02 -13.35 -6.46
CA PHE A 132 -2.73 -12.00 -6.94
C PHE A 132 -3.51 -11.68 -8.21
N LYS A 133 -3.55 -12.61 -9.18
CA LYS A 133 -4.31 -12.41 -10.41
C LYS A 133 -5.79 -12.18 -10.15
N ASN A 134 -6.40 -13.02 -9.32
CA ASN A 134 -7.81 -12.94 -8.98
C ASN A 134 -8.16 -11.66 -8.21
N ALA A 135 -7.22 -11.18 -7.38
CA ALA A 135 -7.37 -9.90 -6.68
C ALA A 135 -7.30 -8.69 -7.62
N GLY A 136 -6.87 -8.86 -8.87
CA GLY A 136 -6.82 -7.81 -9.90
C GLY A 136 -5.41 -7.26 -10.17
N PHE A 137 -4.38 -7.76 -9.50
CA PHE A 137 -3.00 -7.34 -9.78
C PHE A 137 -2.63 -7.65 -11.24
N ASN A 138 -2.13 -6.62 -11.93
CA ASN A 138 -1.64 -6.74 -13.30
C ASN A 138 -0.22 -6.16 -13.46
N LEU A 139 0.34 -5.57 -12.41
CA LEU A 139 1.71 -5.06 -12.35
C LEU A 139 2.30 -5.34 -10.96
N LEU A 140 3.54 -5.86 -10.87
CA LEU A 140 4.22 -6.09 -9.59
C LEU A 140 5.67 -5.60 -9.61
N SER A 141 6.12 -4.97 -8.53
CA SER A 141 7.54 -4.75 -8.28
C SER A 141 8.19 -6.04 -7.79
N LEU A 142 9.35 -6.38 -8.36
CA LEU A 142 10.24 -7.44 -7.87
C LEU A 142 11.55 -6.90 -7.27
N ALA A 143 11.75 -5.58 -7.26
CA ALA A 143 12.92 -4.98 -6.64
C ALA A 143 12.68 -4.82 -5.14
N ASN A 144 13.22 -5.76 -4.36
CA ASN A 144 13.25 -5.69 -2.89
C ASN A 144 14.42 -6.52 -2.34
N ASN A 145 14.52 -6.60 -1.01
CA ASN A 145 15.53 -7.36 -0.28
C ASN A 145 15.29 -8.88 -0.24
N HIS A 146 14.09 -9.33 -0.57
CA HIS A 146 13.65 -10.74 -0.47
C HIS A 146 13.59 -11.50 -1.79
N ILE A 147 13.56 -10.82 -2.95
CA ILE A 147 13.57 -11.46 -4.28
C ILE A 147 14.81 -12.37 -4.52
N GLY A 148 15.87 -12.17 -3.74
CA GLY A 148 17.11 -12.96 -3.78
C GLY A 148 17.21 -14.07 -2.72
N ASP A 149 16.19 -14.29 -1.88
CA ASP A 149 16.27 -15.22 -0.75
C ASP A 149 16.60 -16.66 -1.16
N PHE A 150 16.17 -17.07 -2.36
CA PHE A 150 16.37 -18.40 -2.94
C PHE A 150 17.20 -18.35 -4.23
N GLY A 151 18.03 -17.30 -4.36
CA GLY A 151 18.95 -17.10 -5.48
C GLY A 151 18.24 -17.03 -6.83
N ASP A 152 18.99 -17.33 -7.90
CA ASP A 152 18.49 -17.21 -9.27
C ASP A 152 17.32 -18.17 -9.55
N ARG A 153 17.26 -19.32 -8.86
CA ARG A 153 16.12 -20.23 -8.96
C ARG A 153 14.82 -19.54 -8.51
N GLY A 154 14.82 -18.85 -7.38
CA GLY A 154 13.66 -18.10 -6.89
C GLY A 154 13.29 -16.94 -7.82
N ARG A 155 14.30 -16.18 -8.28
CA ARG A 155 14.13 -15.06 -9.22
C ARG A 155 13.48 -15.49 -10.53
N LEU A 156 14.07 -16.47 -11.19
CA LEU A 156 13.63 -16.97 -12.50
C LEU A 156 12.27 -17.65 -12.41
N ASN A 157 12.01 -18.42 -11.35
CA ASN A 157 10.70 -19.05 -11.18
C ASN A 157 9.60 -18.00 -10.95
N THR A 158 9.89 -16.96 -10.17
CA THR A 158 8.93 -15.86 -9.94
C THR A 158 8.55 -15.19 -11.26
N MET A 159 9.54 -14.83 -12.08
CA MET A 159 9.30 -14.26 -13.42
C MET A 159 8.46 -15.20 -14.29
N ARG A 160 8.86 -16.48 -14.40
CA ARG A 160 8.17 -17.49 -15.19
C ARG A 160 6.70 -17.68 -14.78
N VAL A 161 6.44 -17.70 -13.47
CA VAL A 161 5.08 -17.86 -12.94
C VAL A 161 4.23 -16.64 -13.25
N LEU A 162 4.75 -15.42 -13.04
CA LEU A 162 4.04 -14.18 -13.37
C LEU A 162 3.75 -14.05 -14.88
N ASP A 163 4.71 -14.43 -15.73
CA ASP A 163 4.51 -14.51 -17.18
C ASP A 163 3.36 -15.44 -17.53
N SER A 164 3.29 -16.62 -16.90
CA SER A 164 2.27 -17.64 -17.19
C SER A 164 0.83 -17.22 -16.88
N ILE A 165 0.65 -16.21 -16.02
CA ILE A 165 -0.68 -15.67 -15.64
C ILE A 165 -0.90 -14.24 -16.16
N GLY A 166 0.03 -13.71 -16.96
CA GLY A 166 -0.05 -12.38 -17.54
C GLY A 166 -0.11 -11.26 -16.49
N ILE A 167 0.75 -11.32 -15.47
CA ILE A 167 1.04 -10.19 -14.58
C ILE A 167 2.36 -9.59 -15.04
N ALA A 168 2.37 -8.30 -15.38
CA ALA A 168 3.59 -7.60 -15.73
C ALA A 168 4.45 -7.34 -14.48
N TYR A 169 5.77 -7.26 -14.65
CA TYR A 169 6.68 -7.01 -13.54
C TYR A 169 7.98 -6.37 -14.02
N ALA A 170 8.72 -5.76 -13.09
CA ALA A 170 10.03 -5.19 -13.34
C ALA A 170 10.88 -5.13 -12.06
N GLY A 171 12.15 -4.73 -12.23
CA GLY A 171 13.05 -4.34 -11.14
C GLY A 171 14.21 -5.30 -10.86
N GLN A 172 14.32 -6.39 -11.61
CA GLN A 172 15.51 -7.24 -11.64
C GLN A 172 16.44 -6.81 -12.77
N ILE A 173 17.75 -7.03 -12.67
CA ILE A 173 18.69 -6.67 -13.76
C ILE A 173 18.33 -7.38 -15.09
N SER A 174 17.83 -8.62 -15.02
CA SER A 174 17.36 -9.38 -16.19
C SER A 174 16.04 -8.88 -16.78
N ARG A 175 15.28 -8.07 -16.02
CA ARG A 175 14.02 -7.45 -16.42
C ARG A 175 13.93 -6.06 -15.78
N PRO A 176 14.74 -5.09 -16.27
CA PRO A 176 14.85 -3.77 -15.65
C PRO A 176 13.51 -3.04 -15.64
N ASP A 177 12.80 -3.14 -16.76
CA ASP A 177 11.54 -2.47 -16.98
C ASP A 177 10.51 -3.35 -17.72
N THR A 178 9.28 -2.85 -17.78
CA THR A 178 8.20 -3.42 -18.60
C THR A 178 7.28 -2.31 -19.11
N VAL A 179 6.55 -2.60 -20.18
CA VAL A 179 5.55 -1.69 -20.74
C VAL A 179 4.23 -2.42 -20.91
N ILE A 180 3.16 -1.86 -20.37
CA ILE A 180 1.79 -2.32 -20.58
C ILE A 180 1.02 -1.27 -21.37
N THR A 181 0.08 -1.70 -22.22
CA THR A 181 -0.77 -0.78 -22.99
C THR A 181 -2.21 -0.94 -22.57
N ILE A 182 -2.85 0.14 -22.14
CA ILE A 182 -4.25 0.16 -21.73
C ILE A 182 -4.95 1.28 -22.50
N SER A 183 -6.02 0.95 -23.21
CA SER A 183 -6.80 1.92 -24.00
C SER A 183 -5.94 2.78 -24.94
N GLY A 184 -4.90 2.17 -25.53
CA GLY A 184 -3.97 2.82 -26.47
C GLY A 184 -2.84 3.65 -25.85
N VAL A 185 -2.78 3.76 -24.52
CA VAL A 185 -1.72 4.49 -23.80
C VAL A 185 -0.66 3.51 -23.30
N LYS A 186 0.62 3.82 -23.49
CA LYS A 186 1.76 3.02 -23.05
C LYS A 186 2.21 3.46 -21.65
N TYR A 187 2.17 2.52 -20.71
CA TYR A 187 2.60 2.69 -19.34
C TYR A 187 3.92 1.95 -19.13
N GLY A 188 4.99 2.70 -18.93
CA GLY A 188 6.30 2.17 -18.56
C GLY A 188 6.40 1.97 -17.06
N PHE A 189 7.03 0.87 -16.64
CA PHE A 189 7.28 0.57 -15.23
C PHE A 189 8.68 0.04 -15.02
N CYS A 190 9.40 0.61 -14.04
CA CYS A 190 10.65 0.08 -13.50
C CYS A 190 10.65 0.21 -11.98
N SER A 191 11.37 -0.67 -11.29
CA SER A 191 11.52 -0.57 -9.84
C SER A 191 12.93 -0.80 -9.34
N PHE A 192 13.27 -0.17 -8.21
CA PHE A 192 14.64 -0.09 -7.70
C PHE A 192 14.75 -0.56 -6.26
N ALA A 193 15.87 -1.17 -5.89
CA ALA A 193 16.18 -1.56 -4.53
C ALA A 193 17.71 -1.48 -4.29
N PRO A 194 18.19 -1.47 -3.05
CA PRO A 194 19.63 -1.44 -2.77
C PRO A 194 20.30 -2.82 -2.91
N ASN A 195 19.54 -3.85 -3.29
CA ASN A 195 19.96 -5.24 -3.24
C ASN A 195 20.60 -5.73 -4.55
N ALA A 196 21.53 -6.68 -4.45
CA ALA A 196 22.14 -7.28 -5.64
C ALA A 196 21.08 -7.90 -6.57
N GLN A 197 21.36 -7.86 -7.88
CA GLN A 197 20.46 -8.33 -8.94
C GLN A 197 19.13 -7.56 -9.06
N THR A 198 19.01 -6.41 -8.39
CA THR A 198 17.93 -5.43 -8.59
C THR A 198 18.48 -4.15 -9.21
N LEU A 199 17.61 -3.28 -9.73
CA LEU A 199 18.05 -1.98 -10.19
C LEU A 199 18.48 -1.10 -9.00
N PRO A 200 19.69 -0.52 -9.00
CA PRO A 200 20.25 0.12 -7.83
C PRO A 200 19.58 1.46 -7.51
N ILE A 201 18.88 1.54 -6.37
CA ILE A 201 18.29 2.80 -5.86
C ILE A 201 19.37 3.86 -5.52
N THR A 202 20.59 3.42 -5.21
CA THR A 202 21.70 4.29 -4.78
C THR A 202 22.53 4.86 -5.93
N ASP A 203 22.33 4.38 -7.16
CA ASP A 203 23.00 4.92 -8.36
C ASP A 203 22.06 5.85 -9.12
N LEU A 204 22.05 7.12 -8.72
CA LEU A 204 21.19 8.14 -9.32
C LEU A 204 21.49 8.41 -10.80
N LYS A 205 22.70 8.09 -11.29
CA LYS A 205 23.02 8.20 -12.71
C LYS A 205 22.29 7.10 -13.48
N PHE A 206 22.34 5.87 -12.98
CA PHE A 206 21.59 4.75 -13.54
C PHE A 206 20.07 5.01 -13.51
N VAL A 207 19.54 5.49 -12.37
CA VAL A 207 18.12 5.86 -12.25
C VAL A 207 17.70 6.85 -13.33
N LYS A 208 18.48 7.91 -13.55
CA LYS A 208 18.21 8.90 -14.61
C LYS A 208 18.21 8.27 -16.01
N GLN A 209 19.14 7.38 -16.29
CA GLN A 209 19.24 6.72 -17.60
C GLN A 209 18.04 5.81 -17.86
N GLU A 210 17.70 4.96 -16.89
CA GLU A 210 16.58 4.03 -16.99
C GLU A 210 15.25 4.75 -17.18
N VAL A 211 14.96 5.74 -16.32
CA VAL A 211 13.70 6.49 -16.38
C VAL A 211 13.59 7.29 -17.69
N ARG A 212 14.67 7.91 -18.18
CA ARG A 212 14.66 8.60 -19.48
C ARG A 212 14.45 7.64 -20.64
N SER A 213 15.06 6.47 -20.60
CA SER A 213 14.86 5.41 -21.59
C SER A 213 13.39 5.02 -21.67
N LEU A 214 12.76 4.73 -20.53
CA LEU A 214 11.32 4.44 -20.45
C LEU A 214 10.46 5.60 -20.95
N LYS A 215 10.73 6.84 -20.54
CA LYS A 215 9.95 8.01 -20.95
C LYS A 215 10.01 8.26 -22.46
N SER A 216 11.11 7.91 -23.13
CA SER A 216 11.24 8.07 -24.59
C SER A 216 10.30 7.17 -25.41
N ARG A 217 9.73 6.13 -24.79
CA ARG A 217 8.97 5.07 -25.46
C ARG A 217 7.60 4.78 -24.83
N CYS A 218 7.23 5.54 -23.79
CA CYS A 218 5.98 5.42 -23.03
C CYS A 218 5.35 6.80 -22.81
N ASP A 219 4.02 6.83 -22.70
CA ASP A 219 3.28 8.06 -22.44
C ASP A 219 3.35 8.43 -20.95
N VAL A 220 3.19 7.43 -20.08
CA VAL A 220 3.23 7.56 -18.62
C VAL A 220 4.27 6.60 -18.04
N VAL A 221 5.12 7.08 -17.14
CA VAL A 221 6.16 6.28 -16.48
C VAL A 221 5.89 6.21 -14.98
N ILE A 222 5.69 4.99 -14.49
CA ILE A 222 5.53 4.66 -13.08
C ILE A 222 6.86 4.12 -12.57
N VAL A 223 7.39 4.71 -11.51
CA VAL A 223 8.60 4.23 -10.85
C VAL A 223 8.23 3.72 -9.47
N SER A 224 8.76 2.56 -9.08
CA SER A 224 8.68 2.08 -7.70
C SER A 224 10.06 1.92 -7.08
N PHE A 225 10.14 1.94 -5.76
CA PHE A 225 11.36 1.60 -5.05
C PHE A 225 11.07 0.83 -3.75
N HIS A 226 12.00 -0.04 -3.36
CA HIS A 226 12.09 -0.63 -2.03
C HIS A 226 13.35 -0.09 -1.34
N GLY A 227 13.18 0.82 -0.39
CA GLY A 227 14.28 1.58 0.18
C GLY A 227 13.89 2.35 1.44
N GLY A 228 14.90 2.89 2.13
CA GLY A 228 14.74 3.39 3.50
C GLY A 228 14.94 2.31 4.56
N GLY A 229 15.11 2.73 5.82
CA GLY A 229 15.22 1.80 6.94
C GLY A 229 13.87 1.17 7.30
N GLU A 230 13.90 -0.02 7.90
CA GLU A 230 12.71 -0.84 8.13
C GLU A 230 12.22 -0.76 9.58
N GLY A 231 10.91 -0.63 9.76
CA GLY A 231 10.22 -0.65 11.04
C GLY A 231 9.69 0.69 11.54
N PRO A 232 9.01 0.69 12.70
CA PRO A 232 8.26 1.85 13.22
C PRO A 232 9.11 3.07 13.57
N THR A 233 10.43 2.92 13.72
CA THR A 233 11.32 4.07 13.93
C THR A 233 11.69 4.80 12.63
N PHE A 234 11.24 4.30 11.49
CA PHE A 234 11.57 4.78 10.15
C PHE A 234 10.32 5.31 9.41
N GLU A 235 9.36 5.90 10.12
CA GLU A 235 8.14 6.51 9.54
C GLU A 235 8.41 7.84 8.80
N HIS A 236 9.53 8.50 9.09
CA HIS A 236 9.87 9.80 8.49
C HIS A 236 10.71 9.64 7.22
N VAL A 237 10.66 10.65 6.34
CA VAL A 237 11.47 10.74 5.11
C VAL A 237 12.67 11.66 5.35
N PRO A 238 13.81 11.12 5.79
CA PRO A 238 15.01 11.92 5.96
C PRO A 238 15.58 12.28 4.58
N ARG A 239 16.03 13.53 4.41
CA ARG A 239 16.67 14.02 3.16
C ARG A 239 18.14 13.60 3.05
N GLN A 240 18.42 12.36 3.41
CA GLN A 240 19.78 11.82 3.50
C GLN A 240 19.77 10.30 3.28
N MET A 241 20.96 9.73 3.09
CA MET A 241 21.15 8.29 2.98
C MET A 241 20.70 7.59 4.26
N GLU A 242 19.73 6.68 4.15
CA GLU A 242 19.33 5.80 5.24
C GLU A 242 20.18 4.51 5.25
N THR A 243 20.38 3.95 6.43
CA THR A 243 21.02 2.65 6.61
C THR A 243 20.18 1.76 7.52
N TYR A 244 20.14 0.46 7.23
CA TYR A 244 19.46 -0.53 8.06
C TYR A 244 20.26 -1.83 8.08
N MET A 245 20.50 -2.36 9.28
CA MET A 245 21.33 -3.56 9.50
C MET A 245 22.68 -3.51 8.75
N GLY A 246 23.31 -2.33 8.68
CA GLY A 246 24.59 -2.10 8.00
C GLY A 246 24.52 -1.94 6.48
N ALA A 247 23.35 -2.11 5.85
CA ALA A 247 23.16 -1.87 4.42
C ALA A 247 22.75 -0.42 4.14
N ARG A 248 23.26 0.16 3.05
CA ARG A 248 22.83 1.48 2.53
C ARG A 248 21.46 1.31 1.86
N ARG A 249 20.41 1.90 2.42
CA ARG A 249 19.01 1.73 1.98
C ARG A 249 18.53 2.83 1.05
N GLY A 250 19.38 3.80 0.72
CA GLY A 250 19.09 4.89 -0.22
C GLY A 250 18.73 6.20 0.48
N ASN A 251 18.90 7.29 -0.25
CA ASN A 251 18.29 8.58 0.07
C ASN A 251 16.99 8.65 -0.74
N VAL A 252 15.88 8.22 -0.14
CA VAL A 252 14.62 8.02 -0.87
C VAL A 252 14.02 9.34 -1.37
N TYR A 253 14.27 10.45 -0.68
CA TYR A 253 13.92 11.80 -1.12
C TYR A 253 14.65 12.16 -2.42
N GLU A 254 15.97 12.06 -2.42
CA GLU A 254 16.79 12.40 -3.58
C GLU A 254 16.54 11.45 -4.77
N PHE A 255 16.31 10.17 -4.49
CA PHE A 255 15.91 9.19 -5.50
C PHE A 255 14.58 9.59 -6.17
N ALA A 256 13.54 9.87 -5.38
CA ALA A 256 12.21 10.15 -5.92
C ALA A 256 12.22 11.44 -6.75
N HIS A 257 12.87 12.50 -6.26
CA HIS A 257 13.04 13.75 -7.00
C HIS A 257 13.85 13.54 -8.29
N THR A 258 14.91 12.73 -8.22
CA THR A 258 15.71 12.36 -9.40
C THR A 258 14.88 11.63 -10.45
N ALA A 259 14.04 10.68 -10.04
CA ALA A 259 13.16 9.94 -10.94
C ALA A 259 12.14 10.87 -11.63
N ILE A 260 11.46 11.75 -10.87
CA ILE A 260 10.53 12.73 -11.46
C ILE A 260 11.26 13.65 -12.44
N ASN A 261 12.43 14.19 -12.07
CA ASN A 261 13.22 15.05 -12.94
C ASN A 261 13.76 14.33 -14.19
N ALA A 262 13.83 13.00 -14.17
CA ALA A 262 14.20 12.17 -15.32
C ALA A 262 13.02 11.84 -16.25
N GLY A 263 11.78 12.10 -15.81
CA GLY A 263 10.57 11.88 -16.61
C GLY A 263 9.56 10.90 -16.00
N ALA A 264 9.73 10.47 -14.75
CA ALA A 264 8.70 9.70 -14.05
C ALA A 264 7.46 10.57 -13.79
N ASP A 265 6.28 9.96 -13.90
CA ASP A 265 4.98 10.61 -13.71
C ASP A 265 4.34 10.24 -12.36
N LEU A 266 4.76 9.12 -11.77
CA LEU A 266 4.35 8.64 -10.45
C LEU A 266 5.51 7.88 -9.79
N VAL A 267 5.78 8.13 -8.51
CA VAL A 267 6.75 7.38 -7.71
C VAL A 267 6.08 6.70 -6.52
N LEU A 268 6.27 5.39 -6.38
CA LEU A 268 5.67 4.55 -5.33
C LEU A 268 6.75 3.83 -4.50
N GLY A 269 6.85 4.19 -3.23
CA GLY A 269 7.82 3.64 -2.28
C GLY A 269 7.27 2.50 -1.43
N ASN A 270 8.19 1.62 -1.04
CA ASN A 270 8.00 0.42 -0.24
C ASN A 270 9.28 0.15 0.58
N GLY A 271 9.21 -0.82 1.51
CA GLY A 271 10.37 -1.31 2.24
C GLY A 271 10.45 -0.93 3.72
N PRO A 272 10.06 0.29 4.16
CA PRO A 272 10.01 0.59 5.58
C PRO A 272 9.02 -0.26 6.38
N HIS A 273 8.11 -0.99 5.72
CA HIS A 273 7.00 -1.75 6.32
C HIS A 273 6.02 -0.90 7.16
N VAL A 274 6.15 0.43 7.09
CA VAL A 274 5.28 1.42 7.71
C VAL A 274 4.96 2.51 6.69
N ASN A 275 3.86 3.22 6.88
CA ASN A 275 3.49 4.30 5.96
C ASN A 275 4.47 5.48 6.11
N ARG A 276 4.71 6.18 5.00
CA ARG A 276 5.46 7.45 4.98
C ARG A 276 4.65 8.52 4.27
N ALA A 277 5.14 9.75 4.32
CA ALA A 277 4.55 10.92 3.68
C ALA A 277 4.27 10.74 2.18
N VAL A 278 3.39 11.60 1.67
CA VAL A 278 3.17 11.84 0.24
C VAL A 278 3.56 13.28 -0.13
N GLU A 279 3.99 13.50 -1.37
CA GLU A 279 4.43 14.80 -1.87
C GLU A 279 3.97 14.98 -3.32
N LEU A 280 3.58 16.20 -3.69
CA LEU A 280 3.41 16.62 -5.07
C LEU A 280 4.63 17.43 -5.49
N TYR A 281 5.49 16.83 -6.30
CA TYR A 281 6.71 17.43 -6.80
C TYR A 281 6.64 17.60 -8.31
N ASN A 282 6.82 18.82 -8.82
CA ASN A 282 6.70 19.15 -10.24
C ASN A 282 5.40 18.63 -10.89
N GLY A 283 4.28 18.70 -10.14
CA GLY A 283 2.96 18.23 -10.59
C GLY A 283 2.81 16.71 -10.66
N ARG A 284 3.75 15.95 -10.09
CA ARG A 284 3.75 14.48 -10.05
C ARG A 284 3.71 13.97 -8.61
N LEU A 285 2.92 12.93 -8.36
CA LEU A 285 2.75 12.38 -7.02
C LEU A 285 3.92 11.47 -6.66
N ILE A 286 4.40 11.60 -5.43
CA ILE A 286 5.34 10.71 -4.77
C ILE A 286 4.66 10.17 -3.52
N ALA A 287 4.61 8.85 -3.35
CA ALA A 287 4.30 8.20 -2.09
C ALA A 287 5.57 7.51 -1.56
N TYR A 288 6.09 7.93 -0.42
CA TYR A 288 7.42 7.47 0.03
C TYR A 288 7.42 6.08 0.68
N SER A 289 6.28 5.63 1.18
CA SER A 289 6.06 4.24 1.59
C SER A 289 4.58 3.99 1.78
N LEU A 290 4.06 2.94 1.12
CA LEU A 290 2.70 2.45 1.37
C LEU A 290 2.63 1.43 2.53
N GLY A 291 3.76 1.09 3.17
CA GLY A 291 3.82 0.15 4.29
C GLY A 291 3.49 -1.28 3.90
N ASN A 292 3.04 -2.11 4.84
CA ASN A 292 2.54 -3.44 4.54
C ASN A 292 1.08 -3.38 4.09
N PHE A 293 0.70 -4.09 3.03
CA PHE A 293 -0.70 -4.19 2.62
C PHE A 293 -1.36 -5.51 3.00
N CYS A 294 -0.77 -6.64 2.60
CA CYS A 294 -1.29 -7.96 2.94
C CYS A 294 -0.11 -8.89 3.20
N THR A 295 0.29 -8.95 4.46
CA THR A 295 1.47 -9.69 4.92
C THR A 295 1.08 -10.62 6.05
N TYR A 296 1.53 -11.86 5.99
CA TYR A 296 1.26 -12.84 7.03
C TYR A 296 2.45 -13.02 7.99
N LYS A 297 2.43 -14.07 8.80
CA LYS A 297 3.48 -14.41 9.78
C LYS A 297 4.90 -14.22 9.20
N CYS A 298 5.84 -13.80 10.06
CA CYS A 298 7.21 -13.38 9.73
C CYS A 298 7.37 -11.92 9.26
N VAL A 299 6.28 -11.18 9.09
CA VAL A 299 6.29 -9.72 8.95
C VAL A 299 5.52 -9.12 10.14
N SER A 300 6.06 -8.06 10.75
CA SER A 300 5.36 -7.36 11.83
C SER A 300 4.19 -6.57 11.26
N VAL A 301 3.02 -6.78 11.85
CA VAL A 301 1.80 -6.00 11.60
C VAL A 301 1.33 -5.30 12.88
N GLU A 302 2.20 -5.18 13.87
CA GLU A 302 1.89 -4.52 15.13
C GLU A 302 1.95 -3.00 14.98
N GLY A 303 1.04 -2.31 15.69
CA GLY A 303 0.99 -0.86 15.73
C GLY A 303 0.87 -0.23 14.34
N VAL A 304 1.78 0.69 14.02
CA VAL A 304 1.81 1.41 12.73
C VAL A 304 2.16 0.50 11.54
N SER A 305 2.80 -0.65 11.78
CA SER A 305 3.13 -1.62 10.72
C SER A 305 1.91 -2.38 10.20
N GLY A 306 0.80 -2.35 10.94
CA GLY A 306 -0.48 -2.93 10.54
C GLY A 306 -1.38 -1.96 9.77
N LEU A 307 -0.93 -0.73 9.49
CA LEU A 307 -1.67 0.23 8.68
C LEU A 307 -1.41 -0.02 7.18
N ALA A 308 -2.47 -0.33 6.44
CA ALA A 308 -2.41 -0.91 5.09
C ALA A 308 -3.18 -0.05 4.07
N PRO A 309 -2.70 1.15 3.69
CA PRO A 309 -3.37 1.96 2.68
C PRO A 309 -3.43 1.25 1.32
N LEU A 310 -4.57 1.37 0.66
CA LEU A 310 -4.65 1.27 -0.80
C LEU A 310 -4.81 2.69 -1.35
N LEU A 311 -3.85 3.13 -2.15
CA LEU A 311 -3.85 4.46 -2.75
C LEU A 311 -4.40 4.38 -4.18
N LYS A 312 -5.60 4.91 -4.43
CA LYS A 312 -6.12 5.11 -5.79
C LYS A 312 -5.61 6.43 -6.35
N VAL A 313 -4.74 6.40 -7.35
CA VAL A 313 -4.17 7.58 -8.01
C VAL A 313 -4.86 7.79 -9.35
N TYR A 314 -5.31 9.03 -9.60
CA TYR A 314 -5.94 9.42 -10.86
C TYR A 314 -4.99 10.32 -11.65
N LEU A 315 -4.56 9.82 -12.81
CA LEU A 315 -3.68 10.55 -13.74
C LEU A 315 -4.42 10.79 -15.05
N ASN A 316 -4.06 11.85 -15.78
CA ASN A 316 -4.46 11.96 -17.17
C ASN A 316 -3.49 11.18 -18.10
N LYS A 317 -3.79 11.14 -19.40
CA LYS A 317 -2.96 10.46 -20.42
C LYS A 317 -1.54 11.02 -20.57
N LYS A 318 -1.24 12.21 -20.03
CA LYS A 318 0.10 12.82 -20.00
C LYS A 318 0.84 12.56 -18.67
N GLY A 319 0.25 11.73 -17.81
CA GLY A 319 0.75 11.39 -16.49
C GLY A 319 0.59 12.49 -15.44
N GLU A 320 -0.16 13.56 -15.72
CA GLU A 320 -0.32 14.67 -14.78
C GLU A 320 -1.22 14.22 -13.63
N PHE A 321 -0.82 14.55 -12.40
CA PHE A 321 -1.58 14.19 -11.22
C PHE A 321 -2.87 15.02 -11.12
N LEU A 322 -4.02 14.34 -11.10
CA LEU A 322 -5.34 14.98 -10.96
C LEU A 322 -5.82 14.95 -9.51
N SER A 323 -5.80 13.77 -8.90
CA SER A 323 -6.18 13.52 -7.51
C SER A 323 -5.75 12.12 -7.09
N ALA A 324 -5.83 11.82 -5.80
CA ALA A 324 -5.79 10.46 -5.29
C ALA A 324 -6.80 10.26 -4.16
N ARG A 325 -7.02 9.00 -3.78
CA ARG A 325 -7.81 8.63 -2.61
C ARG A 325 -7.09 7.55 -1.81
N ILE A 326 -6.89 7.80 -0.53
CA ILE A 326 -6.46 6.79 0.45
C ILE A 326 -7.70 5.99 0.83
N ILE A 327 -7.66 4.70 0.56
CA ILE A 327 -8.64 3.75 1.01
C ILE A 327 -8.07 3.06 2.26
N PRO A 328 -8.68 3.26 3.43
CA PRO A 328 -8.08 2.86 4.69
C PRO A 328 -8.33 1.37 4.97
N PHE A 329 -7.26 0.57 4.95
CA PHE A 329 -7.26 -0.78 5.50
C PHE A 329 -6.25 -0.92 6.63
N LYS A 330 -6.45 -1.94 7.45
CA LYS A 330 -5.52 -2.38 8.48
C LYS A 330 -5.37 -3.89 8.40
N GLN A 331 -4.32 -4.43 8.98
CA GLN A 331 -4.12 -5.85 9.08
C GLN A 331 -3.65 -6.29 10.45
N THR A 332 -4.06 -7.49 10.84
CA THR A 332 -3.54 -8.23 12.00
C THR A 332 -3.27 -9.67 11.56
N HIS A 333 -2.45 -10.43 12.28
CA HIS A 333 -2.27 -11.85 11.96
C HIS A 333 -3.52 -12.70 12.25
N ALA A 334 -4.43 -12.20 13.09
CA ALA A 334 -5.67 -12.89 13.43
C ALA A 334 -6.76 -12.68 12.38
N ASP A 335 -6.97 -11.43 11.96
CA ASP A 335 -8.10 -11.05 11.09
C ASP A 335 -7.68 -10.88 9.62
N GLY A 336 -6.37 -10.89 9.33
CA GLY A 336 -5.85 -10.52 8.02
C GLY A 336 -6.19 -9.07 7.67
N LEU A 337 -6.34 -8.79 6.37
CA LEU A 337 -6.66 -7.47 5.86
C LEU A 337 -8.14 -7.12 6.07
N THR A 338 -8.40 -6.00 6.74
CA THR A 338 -9.75 -5.50 7.03
C THR A 338 -9.83 -3.99 6.82
N ARG A 339 -11.05 -3.44 6.66
CA ARG A 339 -11.22 -1.97 6.59
C ARG A 339 -10.77 -1.32 7.90
N ASP A 340 -10.04 -0.22 7.79
CA ASP A 340 -9.77 0.64 8.93
C ASP A 340 -10.91 1.67 9.07
N SER A 341 -11.95 1.28 9.80
CA SER A 341 -13.11 2.12 10.10
C SER A 341 -12.79 3.32 11.01
N THR A 342 -11.57 3.37 11.57
CA THR A 342 -11.11 4.45 12.44
C THR A 342 -10.28 5.50 11.71
N PHE A 343 -10.07 5.34 10.39
CA PHE A 343 -9.34 6.28 9.54
C PHE A 343 -7.90 6.59 9.98
N ARG A 344 -7.30 5.76 10.85
CA ARG A 344 -5.94 5.92 11.38
C ARG A 344 -4.89 5.94 10.28
N VAL A 345 -5.11 5.17 9.20
CA VAL A 345 -4.24 5.21 8.01
C VAL A 345 -4.16 6.61 7.42
N ILE A 346 -5.31 7.28 7.26
CA ILE A 346 -5.41 8.61 6.65
C ILE A 346 -4.77 9.63 7.57
N ASP A 347 -5.13 9.59 8.87
CA ASP A 347 -4.57 10.48 9.89
C ASP A 347 -3.04 10.36 9.95
N LYS A 348 -2.52 9.13 9.91
CA LYS A 348 -1.08 8.88 9.95
C LYS A 348 -0.36 9.43 8.72
N ILE A 349 -0.86 9.13 7.51
CA ILE A 349 -0.25 9.63 6.27
C ILE A 349 -0.31 11.16 6.23
N LYS A 350 -1.42 11.76 6.66
CA LYS A 350 -1.56 13.21 6.76
C LYS A 350 -0.55 13.80 7.74
N GLN A 351 -0.45 13.25 8.95
CA GLN A 351 0.50 13.70 9.97
C GLN A 351 1.95 13.67 9.47
N LEU A 352 2.35 12.55 8.84
CA LEU A 352 3.70 12.40 8.31
C LEU A 352 3.96 13.36 7.14
N THR A 353 2.96 13.56 6.28
CA THR A 353 3.04 14.52 5.17
C THR A 353 3.22 15.95 5.69
N ASP A 354 2.41 16.37 6.66
CA ASP A 354 2.52 17.71 7.25
C ASP A 354 3.85 17.91 7.98
N ALA A 355 4.38 16.86 8.63
CA ALA A 355 5.65 16.92 9.36
C ALA A 355 6.88 16.96 8.44
N ASP A 356 6.94 16.08 7.43
CA ASP A 356 8.13 15.93 6.58
C ASP A 356 8.12 16.91 5.40
N PHE A 357 6.93 17.28 4.93
CA PHE A 357 6.70 18.13 3.77
C PHE A 357 5.63 19.22 4.08
N PRO A 358 5.93 20.23 4.91
CA PRO A 358 4.99 21.33 5.17
C PRO A 358 4.50 22.05 3.90
N ALA A 359 5.31 22.02 2.84
CA ALA A 359 4.97 22.51 1.50
C ALA A 359 4.80 21.35 0.50
N SER A 360 4.09 20.30 0.90
CA SER A 360 3.87 19.08 0.09
C SER A 360 3.18 19.33 -1.25
N GLY A 361 2.56 20.49 -1.47
CA GLY A 361 1.76 20.77 -2.65
C GLY A 361 0.40 20.08 -2.65
N LEU A 362 -0.01 19.46 -1.53
CA LEU A 362 -1.20 18.62 -1.43
C LEU A 362 -2.15 19.10 -0.32
N THR A 363 -3.45 18.84 -0.52
CA THR A 363 -4.46 18.79 0.55
C THR A 363 -4.90 17.35 0.72
N ILE A 364 -4.99 16.88 1.97
CA ILE A 364 -5.53 15.56 2.34
C ILE A 364 -6.74 15.79 3.24
N THR A 365 -7.92 15.38 2.79
CA THR A 365 -9.16 15.46 3.57
C THR A 365 -9.26 14.33 4.59
N LEU A 366 -10.13 14.48 5.60
CA LEU A 366 -10.38 13.46 6.62
C LEU A 366 -10.97 12.16 6.03
N ASP A 367 -11.64 12.23 4.88
CA ASP A 367 -12.16 11.04 4.17
C ASP A 367 -11.18 10.48 3.11
N GLY A 368 -9.94 10.97 3.11
CA GLY A 368 -8.80 10.41 2.37
C GLY A 368 -8.63 10.91 0.95
N VAL A 369 -9.34 11.96 0.54
CA VAL A 369 -9.15 12.57 -0.79
C VAL A 369 -7.90 13.43 -0.77
N ILE A 370 -7.05 13.22 -1.76
CA ILE A 370 -5.81 13.96 -2.00
C ILE A 370 -5.96 14.79 -3.27
N THR A 371 -5.75 16.09 -3.19
CA THR A 371 -5.75 16.99 -4.36
C THR A 371 -4.54 17.93 -4.32
N PRO A 372 -4.09 18.45 -5.48
CA PRO A 372 -3.15 19.56 -5.50
C PRO A 372 -3.67 20.75 -4.67
N LEU A 373 -2.77 21.46 -4.00
CA LEU A 373 -3.12 22.77 -3.41
C LEU A 373 -3.56 23.72 -4.54
N PRO A 374 -4.59 24.57 -4.31
CA PRO A 374 -4.92 25.63 -5.26
C PRO A 374 -3.67 26.47 -5.51
N GLN A 375 -3.30 26.67 -6.78
CA GLN A 375 -2.25 27.64 -7.10
C GLN A 375 -2.68 28.98 -6.50
N GLN A 376 -1.86 29.55 -5.62
CA GLN A 376 -2.04 30.93 -5.23
C GLN A 376 -1.84 31.75 -6.50
N VAL A 377 -2.94 32.25 -7.06
CA VAL A 377 -2.89 33.29 -8.09
C VAL A 377 -2.16 34.44 -7.43
N GLY A 378 -0.90 34.64 -7.81
CA GLY A 378 -0.13 35.80 -7.38
C GLY A 378 -0.95 37.02 -7.76
N VAL A 379 -1.50 37.70 -6.76
CA VAL A 379 -1.95 39.07 -6.92
C VAL A 379 -0.66 39.82 -7.25
N ALA A 380 -0.41 40.03 -8.54
CA ALA A 380 0.57 41.00 -8.98
C ALA A 380 0.17 42.30 -8.31
N ALA A 381 0.93 42.69 -7.29
CA ALA A 381 0.88 44.01 -6.72
C ALA A 381 1.31 44.97 -7.83
N GLY A 382 0.35 45.40 -8.63
CA GLY A 382 0.47 46.56 -9.49
C GLY A 382 0.56 47.78 -8.59
N ILE A 383 1.77 48.09 -8.13
CA ILE A 383 2.16 49.43 -7.74
C ILE A 383 3.09 49.92 -8.84
N GLN A 384 2.54 50.71 -9.75
CA GLN A 384 3.15 51.95 -10.25
C GLN A 384 2.06 52.87 -10.75
#